data_AF-A0A482ZNF1-F1
#
_entry.id   AF-A0A482ZNF1-F1
#
_cell.length_a   1.000
_cell.length_b   1.000
_cell.length_c   1.000
_cell.angle_alpha   90.00
_cell.angle_beta   90.00
_cell.angle_gamma   90.00
#
_symmetry.space_group_name_H-M   'P 1'
#
loop_
_entity.id
_entity.type
_entity.pdbx_description
1 polymer ?
#
loop_
_entity_poly.entity_id
_entity_poly.type
_entity_poly.pdbx_seq_one_letter_code
_entity_poly.pdbx_strand_id
1 'polypeptide(L)' 'MINKRSTTYRNLSDNDKQNITIQLTLDNPTLIKRPVLITEKGVMVGFSEKTYAIFTNE' A
#
# COMPACT_ATOMS: atom_id res chain seq x y z
N MET A 1 3.11 -1.02 3.51
CA MET A 1 2.58 -0.60 2.20
C MET A 1 2.16 -1.74 1.29
N ILE A 2 2.77 -2.94 1.34
CA ILE A 2 2.46 -4.06 0.42
C ILE A 2 1.18 -4.83 0.76
N ASN A 3 0.40 -5.17 -0.26
CA ASN A 3 -0.80 -6.00 -0.19
C ASN A 3 -0.47 -7.49 -0.33
N LYS A 4 -0.06 -8.13 0.78
CA LYS A 4 0.26 -9.56 0.83
C LYS A 4 -0.91 -10.50 0.52
N ARG A 5 -2.15 -9.98 0.52
CA ARG A 5 -3.36 -10.78 0.21
C ARG A 5 -3.69 -10.76 -1.28
N SER A 6 -3.11 -9.84 -2.06
CA SER A 6 -3.34 -9.72 -3.51
C SER A 6 -2.91 -10.97 -4.27
N THR A 7 -3.59 -11.25 -5.39
CA THR A 7 -3.20 -12.31 -6.32
C THR A 7 -1.79 -12.06 -6.87
N THR A 8 -1.46 -10.79 -7.17
CA THR A 8 -0.14 -10.39 -7.63
C THR A 8 0.96 -10.78 -6.64
N TYR A 9 0.78 -10.52 -5.34
CA TYR A 9 1.75 -10.95 -4.32
C TYR A 9 1.84 -12.48 -4.22
N ARG A 10 0.72 -13.20 -4.31
CA ARG A 10 0.71 -14.66 -4.24
C ARG A 10 1.51 -15.28 -5.40
N ASN A 11 1.41 -14.68 -6.59
CA ASN A 11 2.08 -15.10 -7.82
C ASN A 11 3.56 -14.72 -7.91
N LEU A 12 4.08 -13.86 -7.01
CA LEU A 12 5.51 -13.54 -6.96
C LEU A 12 6.35 -14.77 -6.61
N SER A 13 7.56 -14.84 -7.17
CA SER A 13 8.55 -15.83 -6.76
C SER A 13 8.99 -15.61 -5.31
N ASP A 14 9.59 -16.62 -4.69
CA ASP A 14 10.10 -16.48 -3.32
C ASP A 14 11.26 -15.47 -3.22
N ASN A 15 12.02 -15.31 -4.30
CA ASN A 15 13.07 -14.28 -4.40
C ASN A 15 12.46 -12.87 -4.42
N ASP A 16 11.42 -12.66 -5.23
CA ASP A 16 10.74 -11.36 -5.30
C ASP A 16 10.02 -11.02 -3.99
N LYS A 17 9.49 -12.02 -3.28
CA LYS A 17 8.86 -11.84 -1.96
C LYS A 17 9.87 -11.44 -0.88
N GLN A 18 11.12 -11.89 -0.98
CA GLN A 18 12.20 -11.51 -0.04
C GLN A 18 12.65 -10.06 -0.24
N ASN A 19 12.64 -9.55 -1.47
CA ASN A 19 13.06 -8.20 -1.78
C ASN A 19 12.14 -7.52 -2.80
N ILE A 20 11.02 -6.97 -2.30
CA ILE A 20 10.10 -6.20 -3.14
C ILE A 20 10.71 -4.83 -3.43
N THR A 21 11.14 -4.64 -4.68
CA THR A 21 11.72 -3.39 -5.14
C THR A 21 10.65 -2.36 -5.53
N ILE A 22 11.04 -1.09 -5.58
CA ILE A 22 10.16 -0.01 -6.07
C ILE A 22 9.75 -0.29 -7.53
N GLN A 23 10.70 -0.71 -8.37
CA GLN A 23 10.41 -1.06 -9.77
C GLN A 23 9.33 -2.13 -9.87
N LEU A 24 9.44 -3.21 -9.09
CA LEU A 24 8.44 -4.26 -9.05
C LEU A 24 7.06 -3.74 -8.65
N THR A 25 7.00 -2.80 -7.69
CA THR A 25 5.72 -2.17 -7.28
C THR A 25 5.15 -1.19 -8.30
N LEU A 26 6.00 -0.55 -9.11
CA LEU A 26 5.57 0.30 -10.22
C LEU A 26 5.00 -0.54 -11.36
N ASP A 27 5.66 -1.64 -11.69
CA ASP A 27 5.23 -2.59 -12.73
C ASP A 27 3.95 -3.33 -12.33
N ASN A 28 3.76 -3.53 -11.01
CA ASN A 28 2.61 -4.23 -10.45
C ASN A 28 1.88 -3.37 -9.40
N PRO A 29 1.10 -2.35 -9.82
CA PRO A 29 0.51 -1.40 -8.89
C PRO A 29 -0.40 -2.05 -7.84
N THR A 30 -1.04 -3.19 -8.14
CA THR A 30 -1.89 -3.96 -7.21
C THR A 30 -1.14 -4.49 -5.98
N LEU A 31 0.19 -4.53 -6.01
CA LEU A 31 1.03 -4.84 -4.85
C LEU A 31 0.96 -3.77 -3.77
N ILE A 32 0.57 -2.54 -4.09
CA ILE A 32 0.46 -1.46 -3.11
C ILE A 32 -0.95 -1.46 -2.51
N LYS A 33 -1.04 -1.39 -1.18
CA LYS A 33 -2.32 -1.23 -0.46
C LYS A 33 -2.95 0.12 -0.82
N ARG A 34 -4.27 0.12 -1.05
CA ARG A 34 -5.07 1.29 -1.39
C ARG A 34 -6.33 1.38 -0.51
N PRO A 35 -6.91 2.56 -0.30
CA PRO A 35 -6.41 3.90 -0.68
C PRO A 35 -5.16 4.33 0.11
N VAL A 36 -4.43 5.33 -0.40
CA VAL A 36 -3.30 5.98 0.30
C VAL A 36 -3.63 7.46 0.40
N LEU A 37 -3.64 7.99 1.63
CA LEU A 37 -3.87 9.40 1.91
C LEU A 37 -2.55 10.03 2.37
N ILE A 38 -2.23 11.19 1.81
CA ILE A 38 -1.02 11.96 2.12
C ILE A 38 -1.48 13.36 2.53
N THR A 39 -1.06 13.80 3.70
CA THR A 39 -1.28 15.16 4.22
C THR A 39 0.00 15.66 4.89
N GLU A 40 0.05 16.92 5.33
CA GLU A 40 1.20 17.45 6.10
C GLU A 40 1.46 16.67 7.40
N LYS A 41 0.41 16.03 7.96
CA LYS A 41 0.49 15.20 9.16
C LYS A 41 1.11 13.81 8.91
N GLY A 42 1.25 13.40 7.64
CA GLY A 42 1.92 12.15 7.26
C GLY A 42 1.16 11.33 6.21
N VAL A 43 1.41 10.02 6.22
CA VAL A 43 0.86 9.06 5.23
C VAL A 43 0.00 8.02 5.93
N MET A 44 -1.24 7.87 5.46
CA MET A 44 -2.17 6.81 5.89
C MET A 44 -2.44 5.84 4.74
N VAL A 45 -2.55 4.55 5.07
CA VAL A 45 -2.84 3.47 4.11
C VAL A 45 -4.06 2.68 4.55
N GLY A 46 -5.02 2.53 3.65
CA GLY A 46 -6.33 1.91 3.90
C GLY A 46 -7.42 2.95 4.14
N PHE A 47 -8.63 2.48 4.44
CA PHE A 47 -9.78 3.30 4.80
C PHE A 47 -10.31 2.91 6.17
N SER A 48 -10.51 3.91 7.01
CA SER A 48 -11.24 3.81 8.28
C SER A 48 -11.87 5.17 8.54
N GLU A 49 -13.19 5.21 8.71
CA GLU A 49 -13.93 6.45 8.89
C GLU A 49 -13.36 7.32 10.03
N LYS A 50 -13.09 6.70 11.20
CA LYS A 50 -12.48 7.38 12.35
C LYS A 50 -11.12 7.97 12.02
N THR A 51 -10.25 7.20 11.37
CA THR A 51 -8.89 7.68 11.05
C THR A 51 -8.92 8.75 9.96
N TYR A 52 -9.82 8.63 8.99
CA TYR A 52 -10.02 9.64 7.96
C TYR A 52 -10.45 10.96 8.57
N ALA A 53 -11.47 10.98 9.44
CA ALA A 53 -11.90 12.22 10.08
C ALA A 53 -10.77 12.92 10.87
N ILE A 54 -9.92 12.15 11.57
CA ILE A 54 -8.75 12.72 12.27
C ILE A 54 -7.71 13.29 11.29
N PHE A 55 -7.50 12.62 10.16
CA PHE A 55 -6.49 12.99 9.18
C PHE A 55 -6.92 14.14 8.26
N THR A 56 -8.23 14.27 7.98
CA THR A 56 -8.79 15.25 7.05
C THR A 56 -9.44 16.44 7.71
N ASN A 57 -9.77 16.38 9.01
CA ASN A 57 -10.26 17.56 9.70
C ASN A 57 -9.09 18.53 9.94
N GLU A 58 -9.17 19.66 9.23
CA GLU A 58 -8.51 20.93 9.53
C GLU A 58 -9.54 21.90 10.11
#